data_AF-A0A8T4R2F2-F1
#
_entry.id   AF-A0A8T4R2F2-F1
#
_cell.length_a   1.000
_cell.length_b   1.000
_cell.length_c   1.000
_cell.angle_alpha   90.00
_cell.angle_beta   90.00
_cell.angle_gamma   90.00
#
_symmetry.space_group_name_H-M   'P 1'
#
loop_
_entity.id
_entity.type
_entity.pdbx_description
1 polymer ?
#
loop_
_entity_poly.entity_id
_entity_poly.type
_entity_poly.pdbx_seq_one_letter_code
_entity_poly.pdbx_strand_id
1 'polypeptide(L)'
;MKVVIMYYLAAFWILFLIFFLVYLVSFIFKIKELQRRIDEYGILFVMALGSLVIVAIASKDPIAIAGIEVPVELQWFVSLFVTVFGAWRFFLNPLKKKVYRMDRELGEVRVNINNLDKNVDKLERNIDKILYHLLIKDKTQK
;
A
#
# COMPACT_ATOMS: atom_id res chain seq x y z
N MET A 1 -22.60 -37.44 14.56
CA MET A 1 -22.00 -36.10 14.42
C MET A 1 -21.30 -36.07 13.06
N LYS A 2 -21.86 -35.40 12.04
CA LYS A 2 -21.24 -35.35 10.71
C LYS A 2 -19.96 -34.54 10.85
N VAL A 3 -18.80 -35.18 10.67
CA VAL A 3 -17.54 -34.47 10.45
C VAL A 3 -17.71 -33.74 9.13
N VAL A 4 -18.07 -32.47 9.19
CA VAL A 4 -18.01 -31.60 8.01
C VAL A 4 -16.52 -31.48 7.73
N ILE A 5 -16.04 -32.20 6.73
CA ILE A 5 -14.68 -32.03 6.23
C ILE A 5 -14.66 -30.61 5.64
N MET A 6 -14.16 -29.65 6.40
CA MET A 6 -14.15 -28.24 6.05
C MET A 6 -12.82 -27.96 5.35
N TYR A 7 -12.90 -27.73 4.04
CA TYR A 7 -11.75 -27.65 3.13
C TYR A 7 -11.06 -26.27 3.11
N TYR A 8 -11.28 -25.40 4.10
CA TYR A 8 -10.82 -24.00 4.04
C TYR A 8 -9.30 -23.87 4.10
N LEU A 9 -8.66 -24.60 5.02
CA LEU A 9 -7.20 -24.58 5.12
C LEU A 9 -6.56 -25.27 3.90
N ALA A 10 -7.17 -26.34 3.38
CA ALA A 10 -6.71 -26.98 2.13
C ALA A 10 -6.84 -26.03 0.93
N ALA A 11 -7.96 -25.33 0.80
CA ALA A 11 -8.18 -24.32 -0.23
C ALA A 11 -7.17 -23.17 -0.12
N PHE A 12 -6.86 -22.72 1.11
CA PHE A 12 -5.79 -21.75 1.36
C PHE A 12 -4.45 -22.23 0.77
N TRP A 13 -4.03 -23.45 1.08
CA TRP A 13 -2.75 -23.97 0.60
C TRP A 13 -2.73 -24.19 -0.92
N ILE A 14 -3.82 -24.67 -1.50
CA ILE A 14 -3.94 -24.82 -2.96
C ILE A 14 -3.84 -23.46 -3.66
N LEU A 15 -4.62 -22.47 -3.21
CA LEU A 15 -4.58 -21.12 -3.75
C LEU A 15 -3.21 -20.48 -3.59
N PHE A 16 -2.60 -20.62 -2.40
CA PHE A 16 -1.26 -20.13 -2.12
C PHE A 16 -0.23 -20.77 -3.07
N LEU A 17 -0.30 -22.08 -3.27
CA LEU A 17 0.64 -22.80 -4.14
C LEU A 17 0.47 -22.39 -5.60
N ILE A 18 -0.76 -22.24 -6.08
CA ILE A 18 -1.03 -21.72 -7.44
C ILE A 18 -0.46 -20.33 -7.60
N PHE A 19 -0.73 -19.42 -6.65
CA PHE A 19 -0.20 -18.06 -6.69
C PHE A 19 1.33 -18.03 -6.62
N PHE A 20 1.91 -18.86 -5.77
CA PHE A 20 3.36 -19.00 -5.64
C PHE A 20 3.99 -19.51 -6.93
N LEU A 21 3.39 -20.50 -7.60
CA LEU A 21 3.84 -20.97 -8.92
C LEU A 21 3.76 -19.87 -9.97
N VAL A 22 2.64 -19.14 -10.04
CA VAL A 22 2.47 -18.00 -10.96
C VAL A 22 3.53 -16.93 -10.68
N TYR A 23 3.79 -16.64 -9.41
CA TYR A 23 4.85 -15.71 -8.99
C TYR A 23 6.24 -16.17 -9.42
N LEU A 24 6.54 -17.46 -9.21
CA LEU A 24 7.84 -18.05 -9.54
C LEU A 24 8.07 -18.08 -11.06
N VAL A 25 7.05 -18.45 -11.84
CA VAL A 25 7.07 -18.35 -13.31
C VAL A 25 7.28 -16.90 -13.74
N SER A 26 6.52 -15.96 -13.17
CA SER A 26 6.68 -14.54 -13.47
C SER A 26 8.08 -14.02 -13.17
N PHE A 27 8.72 -14.55 -12.12
CA PHE A 27 10.07 -14.19 -11.70
C PHE A 27 11.13 -14.79 -12.63
N ILE A 28 11.03 -16.09 -12.95
CA ILE A 28 11.96 -16.80 -13.86
C ILE A 28 11.94 -16.16 -15.25
N PHE A 29 10.75 -15.95 -15.81
CA PHE A 29 10.59 -15.42 -17.17
C PHE A 29 10.67 -13.90 -17.25
N LYS A 30 10.88 -13.20 -16.12
CA LYS A 30 10.96 -11.72 -16.01
C LYS A 30 9.82 -10.99 -16.76
N ILE A 31 8.62 -11.55 -16.72
CA ILE A 31 7.45 -11.00 -17.43
C ILE A 31 6.95 -9.78 -16.66
N LYS A 32 7.32 -8.58 -17.12
CA LYS A 32 6.97 -7.31 -16.46
C LYS A 32 5.46 -7.11 -16.29
N GLU A 33 4.67 -7.52 -17.29
CA GLU A 33 3.21 -7.36 -17.27
C GLU A 33 2.57 -8.24 -16.18
N LEU A 34 3.07 -9.46 -16.01
CA LEU A 34 2.58 -10.39 -15.00
C LEU A 34 3.02 -9.96 -13.61
N GLN A 35 4.26 -9.47 -13.44
CA GLN A 35 4.71 -8.87 -12.18
C GLN A 35 3.85 -7.66 -11.80
N ARG A 36 3.52 -6.78 -12.76
CA ARG A 36 2.65 -5.63 -12.50
C ARG A 36 1.27 -6.08 -12.02
N ARG A 37 0.65 -7.06 -12.68
CA ARG A 37 -0.63 -7.64 -12.26
C ARG A 37 -0.54 -8.26 -10.86
N ILE A 38 0.54 -8.98 -10.57
CA ILE A 38 0.74 -9.57 -9.22
C ILE A 38 0.90 -8.48 -8.17
N ASP A 39 1.60 -7.39 -8.46
CA ASP A 39 1.74 -6.26 -7.53
C ASP A 39 0.40 -5.51 -7.33
N GLU A 40 -0.42 -5.39 -8.38
CA GLU A 40 -1.74 -4.75 -8.31
C GLU A 40 -2.79 -5.61 -7.58
N TYR A 41 -2.92 -6.88 -7.94
CA TYR A 41 -3.91 -7.80 -7.39
C TYR A 41 -3.43 -8.55 -6.13
N GLY A 42 -2.14 -8.52 -5.83
CA GLY A 42 -1.54 -9.26 -4.72
C GLY A 42 -2.12 -8.87 -3.36
N ILE A 43 -2.51 -7.60 -3.17
CA ILE A 43 -3.21 -7.17 -1.96
C ILE A 43 -4.55 -7.89 -1.80
N LEU A 44 -5.37 -7.91 -2.86
CA LEU A 44 -6.68 -8.58 -2.84
C LEU A 44 -6.53 -10.08 -2.59
N PHE A 45 -5.52 -10.69 -3.21
CA PHE A 45 -5.21 -12.09 -3.01
C PHE A 45 -4.82 -12.40 -1.55
N VAL A 46 -3.93 -11.60 -0.96
CA VAL A 46 -3.54 -11.74 0.45
C VAL A 46 -4.73 -11.52 1.39
N MET A 47 -5.61 -10.57 1.10
CA MET A 47 -6.84 -10.37 1.88
C MET A 47 -7.76 -11.59 1.83
N ALA A 48 -7.93 -12.19 0.65
CA ALA A 48 -8.71 -13.41 0.47
C ALA A 48 -8.07 -14.62 1.17
N LEU A 49 -6.74 -14.74 1.13
CA LEU A 49 -6.03 -15.76 1.89
C LEU A 49 -6.19 -15.55 3.40
N GLY A 50 -6.08 -14.31 3.87
CA GLY A 50 -6.24 -13.98 5.29
C GLY A 50 -7.64 -14.29 5.81
N SER A 51 -8.69 -14.01 5.03
CA SER A 51 -10.05 -14.38 5.42
C SER A 51 -10.23 -15.91 5.51
N LEU A 52 -9.66 -16.67 4.58
CA LEU A 52 -9.66 -18.15 4.64
C LEU A 52 -8.94 -18.68 5.88
N VAL A 53 -7.80 -18.08 6.26
CA VAL A 53 -7.07 -18.47 7.48
C VAL A 53 -7.90 -18.19 8.72
N ILE A 54 -8.55 -17.03 8.82
CA ILE A 54 -9.42 -16.68 9.96
C ILE A 54 -10.57 -17.70 10.10
N VAL A 55 -11.22 -18.04 8.98
CA VAL A 55 -12.31 -19.04 8.98
C VAL A 55 -11.79 -20.43 9.36
N ALA A 56 -10.63 -20.82 8.86
CA ALA A 56 -10.02 -22.12 9.17
C ALA A 56 -9.63 -22.24 10.66
N ILE A 57 -9.09 -21.16 11.25
CA ILE A 57 -8.79 -21.11 12.69
C ILE A 57 -10.08 -21.19 13.51
N ALA A 58 -11.11 -20.43 13.13
CA ALA A 58 -12.40 -20.44 13.83
C ALA A 58 -13.09 -21.81 13.77
N SER A 59 -12.91 -22.53 12.67
CA SER A 59 -13.53 -23.84 12.42
C SER A 59 -12.75 -25.02 12.99
N LYS A 60 -11.52 -24.78 13.45
CA LYS A 60 -10.57 -25.79 13.94
C LYS A 60 -10.28 -26.90 12.92
N ASP A 61 -10.13 -26.54 11.65
CA ASP A 61 -9.98 -27.52 10.57
C ASP A 61 -8.56 -28.09 10.51
N PRO A 62 -8.36 -29.40 10.71
CA PRO A 62 -7.09 -30.04 10.48
C PRO A 62 -6.92 -30.37 8.99
N ILE A 63 -5.73 -30.15 8.43
CA ILE A 63 -5.39 -30.74 7.13
C ILE A 63 -4.63 -32.02 7.36
N ALA A 64 -5.15 -33.12 6.83
CA ALA A 64 -4.37 -34.33 6.60
C ALA A 64 -3.68 -34.19 5.23
N ILE A 65 -2.46 -33.64 5.21
CA ILE A 65 -1.65 -33.60 3.98
C ILE A 65 -0.96 -34.95 3.83
N ALA A 66 -1.48 -35.79 2.92
CA ALA A 66 -0.80 -36.98 2.41
C ALA A 66 -0.21 -37.93 3.49
N GLY A 67 -0.91 -38.14 4.61
CA GLY A 67 -0.52 -39.09 5.66
C GLY A 67 0.59 -38.59 6.62
N ILE A 68 1.03 -37.34 6.50
CA ILE A 68 1.93 -36.70 7.48
C ILE A 68 1.06 -35.92 8.46
N GLU A 69 0.96 -36.42 9.70
CA GLU A 69 0.26 -35.72 10.80
C GLU A 69 1.11 -34.55 11.30
N VAL A 70 1.09 -33.44 10.57
CA VAL A 70 1.66 -32.18 11.08
C VAL A 70 0.69 -31.64 12.15
N PRO A 71 1.17 -31.28 13.35
CA PRO A 71 0.35 -30.68 14.40
C PRO A 71 -0.46 -29.50 13.87
N VAL A 72 -1.75 -29.47 14.20
CA VAL A 72 -2.71 -28.48 13.68
C VAL A 72 -2.28 -27.05 14.06
N GLU A 73 -1.69 -26.89 15.23
CA GLU A 73 -1.15 -25.64 15.73
C GLU A 73 -0.05 -25.10 14.81
N LEU A 74 0.81 -25.97 14.31
CA LEU A 74 1.90 -25.62 13.42
C LEU A 74 1.38 -25.24 12.03
N GLN A 75 0.33 -25.93 11.55
CA GLN A 75 -0.34 -25.57 10.30
C GLN A 75 -0.92 -24.15 10.35
N TRP A 76 -1.65 -23.81 11.41
CA TRP A 76 -2.19 -22.45 11.59
C TRP A 76 -1.10 -21.41 11.75
N PHE A 77 -0.05 -21.72 12.51
CA PHE A 77 1.08 -20.82 12.69
C PHE A 77 1.75 -20.49 11.36
N VAL A 78 2.01 -21.50 10.52
CA VAL A 78 2.61 -21.29 9.20
C VAL A 78 1.65 -20.51 8.29
N SER A 79 0.37 -20.84 8.27
CA SER A 79 -0.63 -20.11 7.47
C SER A 79 -0.75 -18.63 7.89
N LEU A 80 -0.74 -18.35 9.19
CA LEU A 80 -0.70 -16.98 9.71
C LEU A 80 0.59 -16.27 9.31
N PHE A 81 1.74 -16.94 9.45
CA PHE A 81 3.02 -16.37 9.11
C PHE A 81 3.10 -15.99 7.62
N VAL A 82 2.66 -16.90 6.72
CA VAL A 82 2.57 -16.65 5.29
C VAL A 82 1.64 -15.47 4.97
N THR A 83 0.49 -15.40 5.64
CA THR A 83 -0.48 -14.31 5.44
C THR A 83 0.08 -12.97 5.91
N VAL A 84 0.68 -12.91 7.10
CA VAL A 84 1.30 -11.70 7.66
C VAL A 84 2.47 -11.24 6.79
N PHE A 85 3.32 -12.18 6.35
CA PHE A 85 4.43 -11.89 5.46
C PHE A 85 3.94 -11.38 4.09
N GLY A 86 2.92 -12.02 3.53
CA GLY A 86 2.25 -11.57 2.31
C GLY A 86 1.68 -10.15 2.48
N ALA A 87 1.00 -9.88 3.59
CA ALA A 87 0.46 -8.57 3.89
C ALA A 87 1.57 -7.54 4.00
N TRP A 88 2.66 -7.83 4.71
CA TRP A 88 3.82 -6.95 4.75
C TRP A 88 4.38 -6.65 3.35
N ARG A 89 4.57 -7.68 2.52
CA ARG A 89 5.19 -7.55 1.20
C ARG A 89 4.33 -6.80 0.18
N PHE A 90 3.02 -7.03 0.21
CA PHE A 90 2.07 -6.49 -0.76
C PHE A 90 1.34 -5.23 -0.28
N PHE A 91 1.16 -5.03 1.02
CA PHE A 91 0.48 -3.85 1.56
C PHE A 91 1.49 -2.77 1.98
N LEU A 92 2.43 -3.10 2.87
CA LEU A 92 3.31 -2.09 3.48
C LEU A 92 4.37 -1.56 2.52
N ASN A 93 4.91 -2.40 1.65
CA ASN A 93 5.93 -1.99 0.68
C ASN A 93 5.43 -0.93 -0.33
N PRO A 94 4.28 -1.12 -1.03
CA PRO A 94 3.77 -0.07 -1.90
C PRO A 94 3.25 1.15 -1.14
N LEU A 95 2.71 0.98 0.07
CA LEU A 95 2.32 2.12 0.90
C LEU A 95 3.51 3.01 1.24
N LYS A 96 4.64 2.43 1.65
CA LYS A 96 5.88 3.19 1.89
C LYS A 96 6.31 4.01 0.68
N LYS A 97 6.23 3.44 -0.52
CA LYS A 97 6.55 4.15 -1.77
C LYS A 97 5.57 5.28 -2.08
N LYS A 98 4.26 5.07 -1.84
CA LYS A 98 3.24 6.09 -2.04
C LYS A 98 3.41 7.25 -1.05
N VAL A 99 3.64 6.95 0.22
CA VAL A 99 3.89 7.96 1.26
C VAL A 99 5.12 8.79 0.90
N TYR A 100 6.22 8.15 0.50
CA TYR A 100 7.44 8.88 0.10
C TYR A 100 7.21 9.80 -1.12
N ARG A 101 6.41 9.36 -2.10
CA ARG A 101 6.05 10.20 -3.25
C ARG A 101 5.21 11.39 -2.81
N MET A 102 4.22 11.16 -1.96
CA MET A 102 3.34 12.20 -1.45
C MET A 102 4.12 13.23 -0.62
N ASP A 103 5.03 12.80 0.25
CA ASP A 103 5.91 13.70 1.02
C ASP A 103 6.74 14.60 0.10
N ARG A 104 7.24 14.04 -1.02
CA ARG A 104 7.99 14.82 -2.01
C ARG A 104 7.12 15.86 -2.71
N GLU A 105 5.93 15.46 -3.16
CA GLU A 105 4.96 16.38 -3.81
C GLU A 105 4.53 17.50 -2.85
N LEU A 106 4.28 17.18 -1.57
CA LEU A 106 3.98 18.17 -0.54
C LEU A 106 5.16 19.13 -0.28
N GLY A 107 6.40 18.62 -0.33
CA GLY A 107 7.60 19.44 -0.27
C GLY A 107 7.68 20.46 -1.40
N GLU A 108 7.38 20.03 -2.64
CA GLU A 108 7.35 20.91 -3.81
C GLU A 108 6.25 21.97 -3.70
N VAL A 109 5.06 21.59 -3.23
CA VAL A 109 3.94 22.53 -2.96
C VAL A 109 4.34 23.56 -1.91
N ARG A 110 4.98 23.14 -0.80
CA ARG A 110 5.44 24.06 0.25
C ARG A 110 6.46 25.07 -0.30
N VAL A 111 7.38 24.65 -1.15
CA VAL A 111 8.34 25.56 -1.79
C VAL A 111 7.62 26.58 -2.70
N ASN A 112 6.65 26.12 -3.50
CA ASN A 112 5.89 27.01 -4.37
C ASN A 112 5.06 28.04 -3.58
N ILE A 113 4.43 27.61 -2.47
CA ILE A 113 3.70 28.52 -1.57
C ILE A 113 4.64 29.57 -0.98
N ASN A 114 5.82 29.17 -0.49
CA ASN A 114 6.80 30.13 0.04
C ASN A 114 7.28 31.14 -1.01
N ASN A 115 7.37 30.74 -2.27
CA ASN A 115 7.74 31.64 -3.36
C ASN A 115 6.59 32.60 -3.72
N LEU A 116 5.34 32.13 -3.68
CA LEU A 116 4.15 32.97 -3.84
C LEU A 116 4.08 34.04 -2.75
N ASP A 117 4.30 33.65 -1.49
CA ASP A 117 4.26 34.55 -0.34
C ASP A 117 5.28 35.69 -0.49
N LYS A 118 6.53 35.35 -0.86
CA LYS A 118 7.58 36.34 -1.16
C LYS A 118 7.22 37.27 -2.32
N ASN A 119 6.53 36.76 -3.33
CA ASN A 119 6.11 37.56 -4.48
C ASN A 119 4.97 38.51 -4.10
N VAL A 120 4.05 38.08 -3.25
CA VAL A 120 2.96 38.92 -2.70
C VAL A 120 3.56 40.02 -1.83
N ASP A 121 4.46 39.69 -0.90
CA ASP A 121 5.18 40.68 -0.08
C ASP A 121 5.88 41.74 -0.94
N LYS A 122 6.51 41.29 -2.04
CA LYS A 122 7.21 42.20 -2.97
C LYS A 122 6.22 43.09 -3.72
N LEU A 123 5.05 42.55 -4.08
CA LEU A 123 4.00 43.31 -4.75
C LEU A 123 3.41 44.37 -3.81
N GLU A 124 3.11 44.00 -2.56
CA GLU A 124 2.59 44.90 -1.53
C GLU A 124 3.55 46.08 -1.31
N ARG A 125 4.85 45.81 -1.11
CA ARG A 125 5.86 46.88 -0.97
C ARG A 125 5.97 47.78 -2.20
N ASN A 126 5.76 47.24 -3.40
CA ASN A 126 5.77 48.04 -4.63
C ASN A 126 4.53 48.93 -4.73
N ILE A 127 3.36 48.40 -4.36
CA ILE A 127 2.12 49.17 -4.30
C ILE A 127 2.27 50.32 -3.30
N ASP A 128 2.76 50.05 -2.09
CA ASP A 128 3.00 51.07 -1.07
C ASP A 128 3.90 52.20 -1.57
N LYS A 129 4.99 51.86 -2.25
CA LYS A 129 5.90 52.86 -2.86
C LYS A 129 5.20 53.73 -3.90
N ILE A 130 4.40 53.12 -4.77
CA ILE A 130 3.63 53.86 -5.80
C ILE A 130 2.64 54.81 -5.12
N LEU A 131 1.92 54.31 -4.11
CA LEU A 131 0.92 55.07 -3.37
C LEU A 131 1.55 56.26 -2.63
N TYR A 132 2.72 56.04 -2.02
CA TYR A 132 3.53 57.11 -1.41
C TYR A 132 3.94 58.18 -2.42
N HIS A 133 4.40 57.76 -3.61
CA HIS A 133 4.83 58.67 -4.66
C HIS A 133 3.66 59.48 -5.26
N LEU A 134 2.47 58.88 -5.36
CA LEU A 134 1.26 59.57 -5.82
C LEU A 134 0.77 60.60 -4.80
N LEU A 135 0.75 60.25 -3.51
CA LEU A 135 0.34 61.17 -2.43
C LEU A 135 1.27 62.37 -2.28
N ILE A 136 2.59 62.18 -2.42
CA ILE A 136 3.56 63.28 -2.38
C ILE A 136 3.37 64.22 -3.58
N LYS A 137 3.21 63.65 -4.78
CA LYS A 137 3.05 64.43 -6.02
C LYS A 137 1.81 65.33 -5.96
N ASP A 138 0.69 64.82 -5.44
CA ASP A 138 -0.56 65.56 -5.27
C ASP A 138 -0.42 66.72 -4.25
N LYS A 139 0.36 66.52 -3.18
CA LYS A 139 0.64 67.57 -2.18
C LYS A 139 1.54 68.70 -2.68
N THR A 140 2.42 68.43 -3.64
CA THR A 140 3.36 69.43 -4.20
C THR A 140 2.79 70.25 -5.36
N GLN A 141 1.64 69.89 -5.92
CA GLN A 141 0.98 70.63 -7.00
C GLN A 141 -0.18 71.54 -6.53
N LYS A 142 -0.49 71.55 -5.23
CA LYS A 142 -1.36 72.54 -4.58
C LYS A 142 -0.52 73.62 -3.92
#